data_AF-A0A4R5CPN7-F1
#
_entry.id   AF-A0A4R5CPN7-F1
#
_cell.length_a   1.000
_cell.length_b   1.000
_cell.length_c   1.000
_cell.angle_alpha   90.00
_cell.angle_beta   90.00
_cell.angle_gamma   90.00
#
_symmetry.space_group_name_H-M   'P 1'
#
loop_
_entity.id
_entity.type
_entity.pdbx_description
1 polymer ?
#
loop_
_entity_poly.entity_id
_entity_poly.type
_entity_poly.pdbx_seq_one_letter_code
_entity_poly.pdbx_strand_id
1 'polypeptide(L)' 'MGLFRRNKNNNKPLLGQILDLVPRWILESCIKKHQSDKGCSKYKTYDQFVALTFGQLNKCYTLSDISTGIGVC' A
#
# COMPACT_ATOMS: atom_id res chain seq x y z
N MET A 1 -21.63 19.62 3.72
CA MET A 1 -20.46 18.73 3.70
C MET A 1 -19.96 18.56 5.12
N GLY A 2 -20.24 17.41 5.75
CA GLY A 2 -19.80 17.15 7.12
C GLY A 2 -18.28 17.03 7.17
N LEU A 3 -17.64 17.88 7.98
CA LEU A 3 -16.23 17.73 8.33
C LEU A 3 -16.04 16.33 8.94
N PHE A 4 -15.34 15.45 8.22
CA PHE A 4 -14.91 14.16 8.77
C PHE A 4 -14.16 14.45 10.07
N ARG A 5 -14.78 14.04 11.18
CA ARG A 5 -14.23 14.14 12.53
C ARG A 5 -12.83 13.53 12.53
N ARG A 6 -11.80 14.37 12.67
CA ARG A 6 -10.40 13.92 12.70
C ARG A 6 -10.25 12.82 13.76
N ASN A 7 -9.65 11.73 13.30
CA ASN A 7 -9.70 10.40 13.88
C ASN A 7 -9.19 10.35 15.33
N LYS A 8 -9.80 9.46 16.11
CA LYS A 8 -9.29 8.91 17.37
C LYS A 8 -7.87 8.38 17.10
N ASN A 9 -6.91 8.67 17.97
CA ASN A 9 -5.54 8.19 17.79
C ASN A 9 -5.53 6.65 17.85
N ASN A 10 -5.53 5.99 16.69
CA ASN A 10 -5.66 4.54 16.57
C ASN A 10 -4.31 3.82 16.52
N ASN A 11 -3.20 4.48 16.88
CA ASN A 11 -1.83 3.93 16.83
C ASN A 11 -1.46 3.27 15.49
N LYS A 12 -2.16 3.65 14.40
CA LYS A 12 -1.95 3.13 13.05
C LYS A 12 -1.43 4.26 12.16
N PRO A 13 -0.35 4.04 11.38
CA PRO A 13 0.15 5.03 10.44
C PRO A 13 -0.90 5.37 9.38
N LEU A 14 -0.88 6.60 8.86
CA LEU A 14 -1.85 7.07 7.85
C LEU A 14 -1.87 6.16 6.62
N LEU A 15 -0.71 5.72 6.13
CA LEU A 15 -0.63 4.79 5.01
C LEU A 15 -1.35 3.47 5.32
N GLY A 16 -1.20 2.93 6.54
CA GLY A 16 -1.91 1.73 6.98
C GLY A 16 -3.43 1.93 7.01
N GLN A 17 -3.90 3.11 7.43
CA GLN A 17 -5.34 3.44 7.41
C GLN A 17 -5.89 3.51 5.99
N ILE A 18 -5.10 4.00 5.03
CA ILE A 18 -5.48 4.06 3.61
C ILE A 18 -5.51 2.66 3.00
N LEU A 19 -4.50 1.83 3.30
CA LEU A 19 -4.44 0.44 2.83
C LEU A 19 -5.61 -0.39 3.36
N ASP A 20 -6.04 -0.16 4.61
CA ASP A 20 -7.21 -0.81 5.22
C ASP A 20 -8.53 -0.51 4.49
N LEU A 21 -8.60 0.54 3.67
CA LEU A 21 -9.77 0.85 2.83
C LEU A 21 -9.92 -0.16 1.68
N VAL A 22 -8.84 -0.82 1.27
CA VAL A 22 -8.86 -1.81 0.19
C VAL A 22 -9.01 -3.21 0.80
N PRO A 23 -10.12 -3.92 0.54
CA PRO A 23 -10.32 -5.25 1.06
C PRO A 23 -9.25 -6.22 0.54
N ARG A 24 -8.59 -6.94 1.46
CA ARG A 24 -7.50 -7.87 1.13
C ARG A 24 -7.92 -8.99 0.17
N TRP A 25 -9.17 -9.44 0.25
CA TRP A 25 -9.71 -10.49 -0.61
C TRP A 25 -9.67 -10.11 -2.10
N ILE A 26 -9.83 -8.82 -2.44
CA ILE A 26 -9.76 -8.36 -3.84
C ILE A 26 -8.36 -8.63 -4.39
N LEU A 27 -7.34 -8.24 -3.63
CA LEU A 27 -5.96 -8.44 -4.01
C LEU A 27 -5.62 -9.94 -4.08
N GLU A 28 -6.05 -10.74 -3.11
CA GLU A 28 -5.83 -12.18 -3.11
C GLU A 28 -6.51 -12.89 -4.28
N SER A 29 -7.72 -12.48 -4.66
CA SER A 29 -8.41 -12.98 -5.86
C SER A 29 -7.61 -12.67 -7.13
N CYS A 30 -7.05 -11.47 -7.25
CA CYS A 30 -6.18 -11.09 -8.36
C CYS A 30 -4.87 -11.89 -8.38
N ILE A 31 -4.21 -12.06 -7.23
CA ILE A 31 -2.97 -12.86 -7.11
C ILE A 31 -3.24 -14.29 -7.55
N LYS A 32 -4.34 -14.91 -7.11
CA LYS A 32 -4.71 -16.28 -7.51
C LYS A 32 -5.03 -16.37 -9.01
N LYS A 33 -5.76 -15.40 -9.55
CA LYS A 33 -6.13 -15.38 -10.97
C LYS A 33 -4.90 -15.22 -11.89
N HIS A 34 -3.98 -14.34 -11.53
CA HIS A 34 -2.82 -13.99 -12.37
C HIS A 34 -1.54 -14.72 -11.97
N GLN A 35 -1.57 -15.52 -10.91
CA GLN A 35 -0.41 -16.25 -10.37
C GLN A 35 0.79 -15.32 -10.11
N SER A 36 0.54 -14.08 -9.70
CA SER A 36 1.56 -13.02 -9.60
C SER A 36 2.68 -13.34 -8.60
N ASP A 37 2.39 -14.15 -7.58
CA ASP A 37 3.39 -14.57 -6.58
C ASP A 37 4.14 -15.86 -6.98
N LYS A 38 3.85 -16.46 -8.15
CA LYS A 38 4.49 -17.71 -8.58
C LYS A 38 5.98 -17.47 -8.86
N GLY A 39 6.84 -18.17 -8.12
CA GLY A 39 8.30 -18.04 -8.26
C GLY A 39 8.91 -16.83 -7.52
N CYS A 40 8.10 -16.03 -6.81
CA CYS A 40 8.60 -14.96 -5.97
C CYS A 40 8.64 -15.39 -4.49
N SER A 41 9.80 -15.26 -3.85
CA SER A 41 10.01 -15.73 -2.46
C SER A 41 10.00 -14.62 -1.41
N LYS A 42 10.39 -13.40 -1.78
CA LYS A 42 10.60 -12.30 -0.82
C LYS A 42 9.61 -11.14 -1.02
N TYR A 43 9.57 -10.56 -2.21
CA TYR A 43 8.78 -9.35 -2.50
C TYR A 43 7.48 -9.71 -3.21
N LYS A 44 6.40 -9.85 -2.45
CA LYS A 44 5.11 -10.34 -2.97
C LYS A 44 4.29 -9.21 -3.55
N THR A 45 3.19 -9.58 -4.22
CA THR A 45 2.25 -8.62 -4.82
C THR A 45 1.71 -7.61 -3.80
N TYR A 46 1.55 -8.01 -2.53
CA TYR A 46 1.16 -7.08 -1.46
C TYR A 46 2.21 -6.01 -1.19
N ASP A 47 3.49 -6.38 -1.14
CA ASP A 47 4.59 -5.42 -0.90
C ASP A 47 4.67 -4.42 -2.06
N GLN A 48 4.47 -4.90 -3.29
CA GLN A 48 4.36 -4.06 -4.48
C GLN A 48 3.17 -3.11 -4.43
N PHE A 49 2.01 -3.60 -3.97
CA PHE A 49 0.82 -2.77 -3.78
C PHE A 49 1.04 -1.65 -2.77
N VAL A 50 1.69 -1.94 -1.64
CA VAL A 50 2.05 -0.93 -0.62
C VAL A 50 2.99 0.12 -1.21
N ALA A 51 4.06 -0.31 -1.89
CA ALA A 51 5.06 0.59 -2.46
C ALA A 51 4.49 1.50 -3.55
N LEU A 52 3.65 0.96 -4.44
CA LEU A 52 3.00 1.75 -5.48
C LEU A 52 1.96 2.71 -4.90
N THR A 53 1.20 2.30 -3.88
CA THR A 53 0.25 3.19 -3.20
C THR A 53 0.97 4.37 -2.55
N PHE A 54 2.09 4.11 -1.86
CA PHE A 54 2.94 5.18 -1.33
C PHE A 54 3.44 6.10 -2.45
N GLY A 55 3.92 5.54 -3.55
CA GLY A 55 4.44 6.32 -4.68
C GLY A 55 3.40 7.23 -5.32
N GLN A 56 2.18 6.72 -5.55
CA GLN A 56 1.07 7.50 -6.12
C GLN A 56 0.66 8.66 -5.20
N LEU A 57 0.59 8.42 -3.88
CA LEU A 57 0.20 9.44 -2.91
C LEU A 57 1.25 10.54 -2.74
N ASN A 58 2.54 10.20 -2.83
CA ASN A 58 3.65 11.14 -2.64
C ASN A 58 4.18 11.73 -3.94
N LYS A 59 3.55 11.42 -5.09
CA LYS A 59 4.02 11.82 -6.42
C LYS A 59 5.47 11.39 -6.69
N CYS A 60 5.83 10.20 -6.24
CA CYS A 60 7.11 9.60 -6.57
C CYS A 60 7.11 9.21 -8.05
N TYR A 61 8.08 9.71 -8.81
CA TYR A 61 8.18 9.42 -10.25
C TYR A 61 9.16 8.28 -10.54
N THR A 62 10.08 8.00 -9.61
CA THR A 62 11.09 6.95 -9.76
C THR A 62 11.03 5.93 -8.62
N LEU A 63 11.58 4.75 -8.87
CA LEU A 63 11.75 3.72 -7.83
C LEU A 63 12.68 4.18 -6.70
N SER A 64 13.64 5.05 -7.01
CA SER A 64 14.52 5.67 -6.01
C SER A 64 13.73 6.55 -5.05
N ASP A 65 12.80 7.37 -5.55
CA ASP A 65 11.95 8.22 -4.72
C ASP A 65 11.07 7.38 -3.78
N ILE A 66 10.54 6.26 -4.28
CA ILE A 66 9.75 5.32 -3.48
C ILE A 66 10.63 4.66 -2.41
N SER A 67 11.81 4.17 -2.78
CA SER A 67 12.75 3.49 -1.88
C SER A 67 13.22 4.43 -0.76
N THR A 68 13.64 5.64 -1.11
CA THR A 68 14.07 6.65 -0.14
C THR A 68 12.91 7.14 0.71
N GLY A 69 11.72 7.36 0.12
CA GLY A 69 10.55 7.84 0.84
C GLY A 69 10.01 6.83 1.85
N ILE A 70 9.96 5.55 1.49
CA ILE A 70 9.54 4.46 2.40
C ILE A 70 10.59 4.23 3.49
N GLY A 71 11.89 4.35 3.16
CA GLY A 71 12.96 4.16 4.14
C GLY A 71 13.06 5.23 5.23
N VAL A 72 12.37 6.38 5.06
CA VAL A 72 12.36 7.50 6.00
C VAL A 72 11.09 7.52 6.87
N CYS A 73 10.05 6.76 6.50
CA CYS A 73 8.78 6.65 7.23
C CYS A 73 8.85 5.61 8.36
#